data_AF-A0A087T6L0-F1
#
_entry.id   AF-A0A087T6L0-F1
#
_cell.length_a   1.000
_cell.length_b   1.000
_cell.length_c   1.000
_cell.angle_alpha   90.00
_cell.angle_beta   90.00
_cell.angle_gamma   90.00
#
_symmetry.space_group_name_H-M   'P 1'
#
loop_
_entity.id
_entity.type
_entity.pdbx_description
1 polymer ?
#
loop_
_entity_poly.entity_id
_entity_poly.type
_entity_poly.pdbx_seq_one_letter_code
_entity_poly.pdbx_strand_id
1 'polypeptide(L)'
;MLYPVHEFPKVALATSALKGQALSWFKCIGKNLLGEPGSPTYTYENLKNSLVKAFPVVRDRARLEAELFSPYQEEIEDLSNFILRKIQVFKLFYGSRPDPEVIQIILLRLLPQVQDFIELRNPTTLDRLFELAVQFESRRTADNERRHQFERRSVDFFSLAEAKIDFKGGELTLNMKPIETKNDKPPQLELQHLPAEEKEKIQRLEPHKQLSRIQEQPSLSPTSSTLKFGDQPTDSSEDN
;
A
#
# COMPACT_ATOMS: atom_id res chain seq x y z
N MET A 1 -20.45 0.80 -63.73
CA MET A 1 -19.28 1.67 -63.48
C MET A 1 -19.69 2.72 -62.46
N LEU A 2 -19.19 2.63 -61.21
CA LEU A 2 -19.36 3.71 -60.22
C LEU A 2 -18.37 4.82 -60.60
N TYR A 3 -18.89 6.00 -60.97
CA TYR A 3 -18.07 7.18 -61.22
C TYR A 3 -17.22 7.48 -59.96
N PRO A 4 -15.92 7.81 -60.10
CA PRO A 4 -15.12 8.21 -58.95
C PRO A 4 -15.70 9.51 -58.40
N VAL A 5 -16.31 9.43 -57.21
CA VAL A 5 -16.78 10.62 -56.48
C VAL A 5 -15.55 11.47 -56.19
N HIS A 6 -15.57 12.73 -56.65
CA HIS A 6 -14.52 13.69 -56.35
C HIS A 6 -14.26 13.76 -54.83
N GLU A 7 -13.01 13.94 -54.43
CA GLU A 7 -12.62 13.98 -53.01
C GLU A 7 -13.33 15.09 -52.24
N PHE A 8 -13.66 16.20 -52.91
CA PHE A 8 -14.35 17.34 -52.31
C PHE A 8 -15.72 16.99 -51.71
N PRO A 9 -16.68 16.39 -52.45
CA PRO A 9 -17.93 15.88 -51.87
C PRO A 9 -17.75 14.96 -50.66
N LYS A 10 -16.75 14.06 -50.69
CA LYS A 10 -16.50 13.12 -49.58
C LYS A 10 -16.07 13.85 -48.31
N VAL A 11 -15.14 14.79 -48.45
CA VAL A 11 -14.66 15.62 -47.35
C VAL A 11 -15.78 16.53 -46.83
N ALA A 12 -16.56 17.14 -47.71
CA ALA A 12 -17.68 18.01 -47.33
C ALA A 12 -18.73 17.24 -46.51
N LEU A 13 -19.11 16.04 -46.97
CA LEU A 13 -20.04 15.17 -46.24
C LEU A 13 -19.47 14.78 -44.86
N ALA A 14 -18.22 14.32 -44.81
CA ALA A 14 -17.57 13.89 -43.58
C ALA A 14 -17.42 15.02 -42.54
N THR A 15 -17.07 16.23 -42.98
CA THR A 15 -16.92 17.40 -42.11
C THR A 15 -18.27 17.92 -41.62
N SER A 16 -19.33 17.83 -42.43
CA SER A 16 -20.70 18.19 -42.00
C SER A 16 -21.26 17.27 -40.91
N ALA A 17 -20.77 16.02 -40.83
CA ALA A 17 -21.15 15.06 -39.81
C ALA A 17 -20.45 15.30 -38.45
N LEU A 18 -19.41 16.14 -38.40
CA LEU A 18 -18.69 16.42 -37.16
C LEU A 18 -19.56 17.20 -36.18
N LYS A 19 -19.53 16.79 -34.91
CA LYS A 19 -20.23 17.45 -33.80
C LYS A 19 -19.31 17.60 -32.59
N GLY A 20 -19.67 18.51 -31.67
CA GLY A 20 -18.97 18.70 -30.39
C GLY A 20 -17.47 19.01 -30.56
N GLN A 21 -16.63 18.31 -29.79
CA GLN A 21 -15.18 18.49 -29.78
C GLN A 21 -14.54 18.24 -31.15
N ALA A 22 -15.04 17.29 -31.93
CA ALA A 22 -14.52 17.00 -33.26
C ALA A 22 -14.77 18.15 -34.25
N LEU A 23 -15.93 18.80 -34.16
CA LEU A 23 -16.23 19.99 -34.95
C LEU A 23 -15.39 21.20 -34.53
N SER A 24 -15.23 21.40 -33.22
CA SER A 24 -14.38 22.47 -32.68
C SER A 24 -12.92 22.30 -33.11
N TRP A 25 -12.37 21.09 -32.97
CA TRP A 25 -11.03 20.75 -33.45
C TRP A 25 -10.88 21.00 -34.96
N PHE A 26 -11.86 20.59 -35.77
CA PHE A 26 -11.79 20.75 -37.21
C PHE A 26 -11.75 22.23 -37.62
N LYS A 27 -12.55 23.08 -36.94
CA LYS A 27 -12.57 24.54 -37.17
C LYS A 27 -11.26 25.22 -36.78
N CYS A 28 -10.62 24.78 -35.69
CA CYS A 28 -9.42 25.44 -35.17
C CYS A 28 -8.13 24.97 -35.85
N ILE A 29 -8.00 23.67 -36.10
CA ILE A 29 -6.73 23.05 -36.51
C ILE A 29 -6.93 22.13 -37.72
N GLY A 30 -8.00 21.33 -37.72
CA GLY A 30 -8.20 20.27 -38.73
C GLY A 30 -8.27 20.78 -40.17
N LYS A 31 -8.86 21.95 -40.42
CA LYS A 31 -8.88 22.57 -41.76
C LYS A 31 -7.48 22.86 -42.30
N ASN A 32 -6.56 23.29 -41.44
CA ASN A 32 -5.18 23.60 -41.84
C ASN A 32 -4.36 22.34 -42.13
N LEU A 33 -4.65 21.24 -41.43
CA LEU A 33 -3.99 19.95 -41.64
C LEU A 33 -4.40 19.27 -42.95
N LEU A 34 -5.60 19.58 -43.45
CA LEU A 34 -6.14 18.99 -44.68
C LEU A 34 -5.64 19.70 -45.95
N GLY A 35 -5.13 20.92 -45.82
CA GLY A 35 -4.75 21.77 -46.96
C GLY A 35 -5.95 22.42 -47.65
N GLU A 36 -5.70 23.12 -48.75
CA GLU A 36 -6.75 23.84 -49.48
C GLU A 36 -7.58 22.91 -50.38
N PRO A 37 -8.89 23.18 -50.58
CA PRO A 37 -9.72 22.46 -51.54
C PRO A 37 -9.08 22.42 -52.93
N GLY A 38 -8.91 21.22 -53.48
CA GLY A 38 -8.26 21.01 -54.79
C GLY A 38 -6.76 20.73 -54.71
N SER A 39 -6.14 20.85 -53.53
CA SER A 39 -4.76 20.39 -53.31
C SER A 39 -4.68 18.86 -53.29
N PRO A 40 -3.52 18.26 -53.66
CA PRO A 40 -3.32 16.81 -53.59
C PRO A 40 -3.38 16.25 -52.16
N THR A 41 -3.26 17.11 -51.15
CA THR A 41 -3.41 16.76 -49.73
C THR A 41 -4.87 16.77 -49.26
N TYR A 42 -5.77 17.42 -49.99
CA TYR A 42 -7.20 17.52 -49.67
C TYR A 42 -7.95 16.26 -50.09
N THR A 43 -7.77 15.19 -49.32
CA THR A 43 -8.38 13.88 -49.57
C THR A 43 -9.15 13.39 -48.34
N TYR A 44 -10.17 12.57 -48.58
CA TYR A 44 -10.93 11.96 -47.50
C TYR A 44 -10.05 11.10 -46.58
N GLU A 45 -9.06 10.38 -47.13
CA GLU A 45 -8.14 9.59 -46.33
C GLU A 45 -7.23 10.45 -45.44
N ASN A 46 -6.78 11.62 -45.92
CA ASN A 46 -6.01 12.53 -45.07
C ASN A 46 -6.86 13.15 -43.96
N LEU A 47 -8.13 13.45 -44.22
CA LEU A 47 -9.08 13.87 -43.19
C LEU A 47 -9.23 12.77 -42.13
N LYS A 48 -9.46 11.53 -42.56
CA LYS A 48 -9.61 10.36 -41.68
C LYS A 48 -8.35 10.12 -40.85
N ASN A 49 -7.16 10.16 -41.46
CA ASN A 49 -5.89 10.01 -40.76
C ASN A 49 -5.67 11.13 -39.74
N SER A 50 -6.03 12.37 -40.07
CA SER A 50 -5.93 13.51 -39.16
C SER A 50 -6.90 13.36 -37.98
N LEU A 51 -8.12 12.90 -38.23
CA LEU A 51 -9.11 12.61 -37.18
C LEU A 51 -8.66 11.48 -36.26
N VAL A 52 -8.12 10.38 -36.80
CA VAL A 52 -7.60 9.26 -35.98
C VAL A 52 -6.40 9.68 -35.14
N LYS A 53 -5.55 10.57 -35.65
CA LYS A 53 -4.44 11.16 -34.87
C LYS A 53 -4.92 12.10 -33.77
N ALA A 54 -5.94 12.92 -34.06
CA ALA A 54 -6.50 13.86 -33.10
C ALA A 54 -7.38 13.19 -32.03
N PHE A 55 -8.04 12.10 -32.40
CA PHE A 55 -8.94 11.31 -31.57
C PHE A 55 -8.53 9.84 -31.66
N PRO A 56 -7.44 9.44 -30.98
CA PRO A 56 -7.02 8.05 -30.97
C PRO A 56 -8.19 7.18 -30.50
N VAL A 57 -8.59 6.23 -31.35
CA VAL A 57 -9.64 5.27 -31.03
C VAL A 57 -9.13 4.39 -29.90
N VAL A 58 -9.58 4.65 -28.69
CA VAL A 58 -9.41 3.76 -27.55
C VAL A 58 -10.26 2.52 -27.83
N ARG A 59 -9.64 1.48 -28.43
CA ARG A 59 -10.34 0.27 -28.92
C ARG A 59 -11.20 -0.41 -27.85
N ASP A 60 -10.81 -0.32 -26.58
CA ASP A 60 -11.57 -0.84 -25.45
C ASP A 60 -11.72 0.21 -24.34
N ARG A 61 -12.50 1.26 -24.59
CA ARG A 61 -12.77 2.30 -23.57
C ARG A 61 -13.29 1.68 -22.26
N ALA A 62 -14.23 0.74 -22.34
CA ALA A 62 -14.76 0.06 -21.16
C ALA A 62 -13.68 -0.71 -20.39
N ARG A 63 -12.70 -1.30 -21.09
CA ARG A 63 -11.58 -2.02 -20.46
C ARG A 63 -10.60 -1.07 -19.80
N LEU A 64 -10.30 0.07 -20.42
CA LEU A 64 -9.44 1.09 -19.78
C LEU A 64 -10.13 1.73 -18.59
N GLU A 65 -11.44 1.95 -18.67
CA GLU A 65 -12.24 2.48 -17.56
C GLU A 65 -12.27 1.48 -16.40
N ALA A 66 -12.48 0.19 -16.69
CA ALA A 66 -12.33 -0.87 -15.72
C ALA A 66 -10.90 -0.93 -15.15
N GLU A 67 -9.85 -0.85 -15.98
CA GLU A 67 -8.47 -0.88 -15.48
C GLU A 67 -8.15 0.34 -14.60
N LEU A 68 -8.67 1.52 -14.93
CA LEU A 68 -8.41 2.74 -14.16
C LEU A 68 -9.14 2.69 -12.80
N PHE A 69 -10.40 2.25 -12.79
CA PHE A 69 -11.29 2.37 -11.63
C PHE A 69 -11.61 1.07 -10.89
N SER A 70 -11.34 -0.12 -11.46
CA SER A 70 -11.87 -1.41 -10.98
C SER A 70 -10.91 -2.31 -10.20
N PRO A 71 -9.56 -2.27 -10.36
CA PRO A 71 -8.69 -2.92 -9.39
C PRO A 71 -8.10 -1.90 -8.40
N TYR A 72 -8.38 -2.12 -7.11
CA TYR A 72 -7.56 -1.62 -6.00
C TYR A 72 -6.19 -2.30 -6.06
N GLN A 73 -5.16 -1.62 -5.53
CA GLN A 73 -3.84 -2.21 -5.39
C GLN A 73 -3.92 -3.52 -4.58
N GLU A 74 -3.36 -4.60 -5.14
CA GLU A 74 -3.25 -5.88 -4.44
C GLU A 74 -2.09 -5.85 -3.43
N GLU A 75 -2.19 -6.60 -2.32
CA GLU A 75 -1.16 -6.59 -1.26
C GLU A 75 0.21 -7.11 -1.69
N ILE A 76 0.25 -7.91 -2.75
CA ILE A 76 1.44 -8.56 -3.30
C ILE A 76 2.04 -7.70 -4.44
N GLU A 77 1.29 -6.73 -4.96
CA GLU A 77 1.73 -5.90 -6.06
C GLU A 77 2.69 -4.80 -5.58
N ASP A 78 3.80 -4.64 -6.31
CA ASP A 78 4.74 -3.53 -6.15
C ASP A 78 4.03 -2.19 -6.38
N LEU A 79 4.15 -1.29 -5.41
CA LEU A 79 3.42 -0.03 -5.38
C LEU A 79 3.83 0.88 -6.55
N SER A 80 5.12 0.89 -6.88
CA SER A 80 5.65 1.68 -7.98
C SER A 80 5.10 1.22 -9.33
N ASN A 81 5.04 -0.09 -9.56
CA ASN A 81 4.45 -0.69 -10.76
C ASN A 81 2.96 -0.39 -10.87
N PHE A 82 2.21 -0.49 -9.76
CA PHE A 82 0.78 -0.14 -9.74
C PHE A 82 0.55 1.32 -10.15
N ILE A 83 1.29 2.25 -9.54
CA ILE A 83 1.19 3.69 -9.85
C ILE A 83 1.53 3.95 -11.32
N LEU A 84 2.63 3.37 -11.82
CA LEU A 84 3.03 3.46 -13.23
C LEU A 84 1.91 3.00 -14.17
N ARG A 85 1.31 1.84 -13.90
CA ARG A 85 0.21 1.28 -14.70
C ARG A 85 -0.98 2.22 -14.73
N LYS A 86 -1.40 2.76 -13.58
CA LYS A 86 -2.53 3.69 -13.51
C LYS A 86 -2.25 5.01 -14.25
N ILE A 87 -1.04 5.55 -14.16
CA ILE A 87 -0.64 6.76 -14.92
C ILE A 87 -0.74 6.50 -16.43
N GLN A 88 -0.24 5.36 -16.90
CA GLN A 88 -0.28 5.00 -18.31
C GLN A 88 -1.72 4.88 -18.81
N VAL A 89 -2.57 4.17 -18.07
CA VAL A 89 -3.99 4.00 -18.40
C VAL A 89 -4.71 5.35 -18.40
N PHE A 90 -4.46 6.21 -17.40
CA PHE A 90 -5.01 7.55 -17.34
C PHE A 90 -4.62 8.36 -18.60
N LYS A 91 -3.33 8.36 -18.97
CA LYS A 91 -2.83 9.10 -20.14
C LYS A 91 -3.48 8.60 -21.45
N LEU A 92 -3.70 7.29 -21.55
CA LEU A 92 -4.40 6.69 -22.70
C LEU A 92 -5.88 7.09 -22.75
N PHE A 93 -6.52 7.32 -21.60
CA PHE A 93 -7.95 7.60 -21.51
C PHE A 93 -8.29 9.10 -21.59
N TYR A 94 -7.52 9.95 -20.91
CA TYR A 94 -7.78 11.38 -20.76
C TYR A 94 -6.75 12.29 -21.45
N GLY A 95 -5.68 11.72 -22.01
CA GLY A 95 -4.58 12.49 -22.58
C GLY A 95 -3.69 13.14 -21.53
N SER A 96 -3.04 14.24 -21.90
CA SER A 96 -2.19 15.01 -20.99
C SER A 96 -3.05 15.86 -20.04
N ARG A 97 -2.86 15.66 -18.72
CA ARG A 97 -3.54 16.40 -17.65
C ARG A 97 -2.54 16.85 -16.59
N PRO A 98 -2.88 17.84 -15.75
CA PRO A 98 -2.05 18.24 -14.63
C PRO A 98 -1.84 17.09 -13.65
N ASP A 99 -0.63 16.95 -13.12
CA ASP A 99 -0.26 15.92 -12.13
C ASP A 99 -1.26 15.81 -10.97
N PRO A 100 -1.77 16.89 -10.35
CA PRO A 100 -2.72 16.78 -9.25
C PRO A 100 -4.02 16.03 -9.59
N GLU A 101 -4.51 16.18 -10.83
CA GLU A 101 -5.71 15.45 -11.28
C GLU A 101 -5.43 13.95 -11.39
N VAL A 102 -4.26 13.60 -11.93
CA VAL A 102 -3.83 12.21 -12.07
C VAL A 102 -3.65 11.57 -10.68
N ILE A 103 -2.98 12.28 -9.77
CA ILE A 103 -2.69 11.85 -8.41
C ILE A 103 -3.99 11.54 -7.65
N GLN A 104 -5.00 12.41 -7.72
CA GLN A 104 -6.29 12.18 -7.05
C GLN A 104 -6.96 10.88 -7.50
N ILE A 105 -6.94 10.58 -8.80
CA ILE A 105 -7.54 9.32 -9.30
C ILE A 105 -6.74 8.11 -8.81
N ILE A 106 -5.41 8.19 -8.81
CA ILE A 106 -4.55 7.08 -8.40
C ILE A 106 -4.69 6.80 -6.90
N LEU A 107 -4.68 7.86 -6.07
CA LEU A 107 -4.76 7.76 -4.61
C LEU A 107 -5.97 6.93 -4.18
N LEU A 108 -7.15 7.20 -4.74
CA LEU A 108 -8.39 6.49 -4.43
C LEU A 108 -8.34 4.97 -4.75
N ARG A 109 -7.31 4.50 -5.44
CA ARG A 109 -7.13 3.10 -5.84
C ARG A 109 -5.99 2.39 -5.12
N LEU A 110 -5.22 3.10 -4.30
CA LEU A 110 -4.16 2.50 -3.49
C LEU A 110 -4.74 1.72 -2.30
N LEU A 111 -3.91 0.91 -1.63
CA LEU A 111 -4.30 0.31 -0.35
C LEU A 111 -4.53 1.39 0.72
N PRO A 112 -5.48 1.22 1.66
CA PRO A 112 -5.78 2.23 2.69
C PRO A 112 -4.54 2.72 3.45
N GLN A 113 -3.66 1.81 3.85
CA GLN A 113 -2.43 2.15 4.59
C GLN A 113 -1.47 3.04 3.77
N VAL A 114 -1.46 2.85 2.44
CA VAL A 114 -0.67 3.66 1.51
C VAL A 114 -1.36 5.00 1.28
N GLN A 115 -2.69 5.01 1.14
CA GLN A 115 -3.48 6.23 1.00
C GLN A 115 -3.20 7.17 2.18
N ASP A 116 -3.39 6.70 3.41
CA ASP A 116 -3.16 7.49 4.63
C ASP A 116 -1.74 8.07 4.65
N PHE A 117 -0.74 7.25 4.28
CA PHE A 117 0.65 7.68 4.24
C PHE A 117 0.86 8.80 3.21
N ILE A 118 0.29 8.69 2.01
CA ILE A 118 0.54 9.65 0.94
C ILE A 118 -0.31 10.92 1.11
N GLU A 119 -1.57 10.80 1.54
CA GLU A 119 -2.47 11.94 1.75
C GLU A 119 -1.92 12.92 2.79
N LEU A 120 -1.37 12.41 3.89
CA LEU A 120 -0.72 13.24 4.91
C LEU A 120 0.44 14.10 4.37
N ARG A 121 1.03 13.70 3.24
CA ARG A 121 2.19 14.36 2.62
C ARG A 121 1.81 15.17 1.39
N ASN A 122 0.58 15.03 0.90
CA ASN A 122 -0.05 15.80 -0.16
C ASN A 122 0.87 16.08 -1.37
N PRO A 123 1.29 15.05 -2.14
CA PRO A 123 2.16 15.23 -3.30
C PRO A 123 1.44 16.02 -4.41
N THR A 124 2.11 17.02 -4.97
CA THR A 124 1.59 17.83 -6.09
C THR A 124 2.16 17.43 -7.45
N THR A 125 3.21 16.61 -7.47
CA THR A 125 3.88 16.10 -8.67
C THR A 125 3.93 14.58 -8.67
N LEU A 126 3.96 13.98 -9.87
CA LEU A 126 4.07 12.53 -10.01
C LEU A 126 5.42 12.02 -9.50
N ASP A 127 6.51 12.77 -9.67
CA ASP A 127 7.82 12.41 -9.13
C ASP A 127 7.78 12.28 -7.60
N ARG A 128 7.11 13.24 -6.93
CA ARG A 128 6.95 13.18 -5.49
C ARG A 128 6.10 12.00 -5.06
N LEU A 129 5.07 11.65 -5.83
CA LEU A 129 4.26 10.44 -5.57
C LEU A 129 5.14 9.18 -5.61
N PHE A 130 6.04 9.04 -6.61
CA PHE A 130 6.96 7.91 -6.69
C PHE A 130 7.97 7.88 -5.54
N GLU A 131 8.55 9.01 -5.15
CA GLU A 131 9.44 9.07 -4.00
C GLU A 131 8.74 8.55 -2.72
N LEU A 132 7.48 8.95 -2.52
CA LEU A 132 6.70 8.51 -1.37
C LEU A 132 6.37 7.01 -1.42
N ALA A 133 6.10 6.47 -2.61
CA ALA A 133 5.92 5.03 -2.80
C ALA A 133 7.15 4.25 -2.37
N VAL A 134 8.33 4.64 -2.85
CA VAL A 134 9.61 4.00 -2.50
C VAL A 134 9.89 4.11 -0.99
N GLN A 135 9.61 5.26 -0.38
CA GLN A 135 9.75 5.45 1.07
C GLN A 135 8.83 4.53 1.86
N PHE A 136 7.59 4.37 1.42
CA PHE A 136 6.62 3.48 2.06
C PHE A 136 7.09 2.03 2.00
N GLU A 137 7.51 1.56 0.83
CA GLU A 137 8.01 0.20 0.65
C GLU A 137 9.27 -0.06 1.47
N SER A 138 10.22 0.87 1.47
CA SER A 138 11.43 0.78 2.31
C SER A 138 11.09 0.65 3.80
N ARG A 139 10.12 1.43 4.27
CA ARG A 139 9.64 1.35 5.65
C ARG A 139 8.95 0.02 5.94
N ARG A 140 8.11 -0.47 5.04
CA ARG A 140 7.42 -1.76 5.16
C ARG A 140 8.43 -2.91 5.24
N THR A 141 9.45 -2.91 4.39
CA THR A 141 10.53 -3.91 4.41
C THR A 141 11.27 -3.89 5.74
N ALA A 142 11.68 -2.70 6.21
CA ALA A 142 12.37 -2.57 7.50
C ALA A 142 11.49 -2.96 8.71
N ASP A 143 10.17 -2.77 8.64
CA ASP A 143 9.24 -3.21 9.68
C ASP A 143 9.07 -4.74 9.67
N ASN A 144 8.94 -5.34 8.48
CA ASN A 144 8.87 -6.79 8.32
C ASN A 144 10.17 -7.48 8.79
N GLU A 145 11.34 -6.92 8.48
CA GLU A 145 12.63 -7.42 8.98
C GLU A 145 12.69 -7.39 10.51
N ARG A 146 12.20 -6.30 11.15
CA ARG A 146 12.12 -6.19 12.61
C ARG A 146 11.18 -7.23 13.21
N ARG A 147 10.03 -7.50 12.59
CA ARG A 147 9.11 -8.57 13.01
C ARG A 147 9.76 -9.94 12.93
N HIS A 148 10.43 -10.25 11.83
CA HIS A 148 11.14 -11.51 11.69
C HIS A 148 12.32 -11.65 12.66
N GLN A 149 13.02 -10.56 13.00
CA GLN A 149 14.03 -10.59 14.06
C GLN A 149 13.41 -10.85 15.43
N PHE A 150 12.24 -10.26 15.71
CA PHE A 150 11.50 -10.51 16.95
C PHE A 150 10.97 -11.94 17.03
N GLU A 151 10.46 -12.51 15.94
CA GLU A 151 10.04 -13.91 15.85
C GLU A 151 11.22 -14.87 16.06
N ARG A 152 12.39 -14.59 15.47
CA ARG A 152 13.60 -15.39 15.75
C ARG A 152 14.01 -15.31 17.22
N ARG A 153 13.95 -14.12 17.82
CA ARG A 153 14.24 -13.93 19.26
C ARG A 153 13.17 -14.51 20.18
N SER A 154 11.91 -14.61 19.76
CA SER A 154 10.85 -15.19 20.57
C SER A 154 10.99 -16.70 20.66
N VAL A 155 11.42 -17.35 19.57
CA VAL A 155 11.82 -18.77 19.60
C VAL A 155 12.98 -18.97 20.59
N ASP A 156 13.94 -18.04 20.64
CA ASP A 156 15.04 -18.06 21.63
C ASP A 156 14.56 -17.80 23.08
N PHE A 157 13.53 -16.97 23.28
CA PHE A 157 12.96 -16.70 24.61
C PHE A 157 12.19 -17.92 25.15
N PHE A 158 11.43 -18.62 24.31
CA PHE A 158 10.77 -19.88 24.70
C PHE A 158 11.74 -21.07 24.77
N SER A 159 12.96 -20.95 24.26
CA SER A 159 14.03 -21.91 24.52
C SER A 159 14.89 -21.56 25.74
N LEU A 160 14.56 -20.50 26.48
CA LEU A 160 15.12 -20.21 27.81
C LEU A 160 14.34 -20.92 28.93
N ALA A 161 13.13 -21.40 28.65
CA ALA A 161 12.35 -22.18 29.59
C ALA A 161 11.51 -23.22 28.86
N GLU A 162 11.66 -24.49 29.25
CA GLU A 162 10.81 -25.56 28.73
C GLU A 162 9.39 -25.33 29.27
N ALA A 163 8.50 -24.79 28.43
CA ALA A 163 7.11 -24.50 28.77
C ALA A 163 6.20 -25.59 28.22
N LYS A 164 5.57 -26.37 29.11
CA LYS A 164 4.53 -27.32 28.73
C LYS A 164 3.17 -26.77 29.12
N ILE A 165 2.30 -26.60 28.13
CA ILE A 165 0.92 -26.15 28.30
C ILE A 165 0.01 -27.36 28.09
N ASP A 166 -0.69 -27.77 29.16
CA ASP A 166 -1.69 -28.82 29.10
C ASP A 166 -3.08 -28.21 29.41
N PHE A 167 -4.09 -28.61 28.63
CA PHE A 167 -5.49 -28.27 28.89
C PHE A 167 -6.24 -29.53 29.33
N LYS A 168 -6.73 -29.53 30.56
CA LYS A 168 -7.62 -30.58 31.06
C LYS A 168 -8.75 -29.95 31.87
N GLY A 169 -10.00 -30.32 31.55
CA GLY A 169 -11.17 -30.00 32.36
C GLY A 169 -11.39 -28.50 32.63
N GLY A 170 -11.09 -27.62 31.66
CA GLY A 170 -11.28 -26.16 31.81
C GLY A 170 -10.16 -25.43 32.55
N GLU A 171 -9.07 -26.12 32.93
CA GLU A 171 -7.92 -25.51 33.61
C GLU A 171 -6.70 -25.45 32.69
N LEU A 172 -6.08 -24.26 32.58
CA LEU A 172 -4.81 -24.04 31.90
C LEU A 172 -3.68 -24.19 32.92
N THR A 173 -2.78 -25.14 32.70
CA THR A 173 -1.56 -25.27 33.53
C THR A 173 -0.33 -24.90 32.72
N LEU A 174 0.42 -23.89 33.19
CA LEU A 174 1.71 -23.47 32.63
C LEU A 174 2.84 -23.97 33.53
N ASN A 175 3.62 -24.94 33.07
CA ASN A 175 4.83 -25.39 33.76
C ASN A 175 6.06 -24.80 33.07
N MET A 176 6.82 -23.95 33.75
CA MET A 176 8.08 -23.39 33.24
C MET A 176 9.26 -23.90 34.05
N LYS A 177 10.24 -24.53 33.38
CA LYS A 177 11.56 -24.82 33.98
C LYS A 177 12.59 -23.85 33.40
N PRO A 178 13.23 -22.98 34.21
CA PRO A 178 14.35 -22.17 33.73
C PRO A 178 15.47 -23.07 33.25
N ILE A 179 15.98 -22.85 32.05
CA ILE A 179 17.18 -23.53 31.57
C ILE A 179 18.38 -22.81 32.20
N GLU A 180 19.19 -23.53 32.96
CA GLU A 180 20.46 -23.03 33.49
C GLU A 180 21.38 -22.70 32.30
N THR A 181 21.33 -21.45 31.86
CA THR A 181 22.39 -20.90 31.03
C THR A 181 23.64 -20.83 31.90
N LYS A 182 24.73 -21.41 31.41
CA LYS A 182 26.05 -21.31 32.04
C LYS A 182 26.29 -19.85 32.40
N ASN A 183 26.87 -19.60 33.58
CA ASN A 183 27.26 -18.30 34.11
C ASN A 183 28.11 -17.49 33.10
N ASP A 184 27.49 -16.92 32.08
CA ASP A 184 28.07 -15.84 31.31
C ASP A 184 27.64 -14.56 32.01
N LYS A 185 28.65 -13.79 32.42
CA LYS A 185 28.47 -12.46 33.01
C LYS A 185 27.42 -11.70 32.19
N PRO A 186 26.49 -10.97 32.83
CA PRO A 186 25.55 -10.14 32.12
C PRO A 186 26.32 -9.23 31.16
N PRO A 187 25.85 -9.06 29.91
CA PRO A 187 26.55 -8.24 28.93
C PRO A 187 26.74 -6.84 29.52
N GLN A 188 28.00 -6.42 29.63
CA GLN A 188 28.30 -5.07 30.08
C GLN A 188 27.78 -4.09 29.03
N LEU A 189 26.70 -3.39 29.35
CA LEU A 189 26.19 -2.28 28.56
C LEU A 189 27.25 -1.16 28.59
N GLU A 190 27.95 -0.95 27.48
CA GLU A 190 28.90 0.15 27.34
C GLU A 190 28.14 1.48 27.23
N LEU A 191 27.94 2.16 28.37
CA LEU A 191 27.26 3.45 28.45
C LEU A 191 28.14 4.63 27.96
N GLN A 192 29.23 4.36 27.22
CA GLN A 192 30.22 5.38 26.84
C GLN A 192 29.64 6.45 25.92
N HIS A 193 28.62 6.11 25.12
CA HIS A 193 27.98 6.99 24.14
C HIS A 193 26.89 7.91 24.71
N LEU A 194 26.51 7.76 25.99
CA LEU A 194 25.45 8.59 26.58
C LEU A 194 26.00 9.96 27.01
N PRO A 195 25.27 11.06 26.73
CA PRO A 195 25.58 12.38 27.27
C PRO A 195 25.48 12.40 28.80
N ALA A 196 26.23 13.29 29.46
CA ALA A 196 26.40 13.30 30.91
C ALA A 196 25.08 13.38 31.70
N GLU A 197 24.07 14.07 31.17
CA GLU A 197 22.73 14.18 31.77
C GLU A 197 21.97 12.85 31.82
N GLU A 198 22.15 11.97 30.84
CA GLU A 198 21.50 10.65 30.83
C GLU A 198 22.23 9.66 31.74
N LYS A 199 23.56 9.79 31.85
CA LYS A 199 24.37 9.02 32.81
C LYS A 199 23.97 9.33 34.26
N GLU A 200 23.71 10.59 34.59
CA GLU A 200 23.31 10.99 35.94
C GLU A 200 21.91 10.47 36.32
N LYS A 201 20.97 10.40 35.35
CA LYS A 201 19.63 9.82 35.58
C LYS A 201 19.66 8.33 35.88
N ILE A 202 20.56 7.59 35.23
CA ILE A 202 20.74 6.14 35.44
C ILE A 202 21.50 5.88 36.75
N GLN A 203 22.49 6.71 37.10
CA GLN A 203 23.22 6.59 38.38
C GLN A 203 22.38 6.95 39.61
N ARG A 204 21.34 7.78 39.47
CA ARG A 204 20.38 8.04 40.56
C ARG A 204 19.41 6.88 40.81
N LEU A 205 19.37 5.87 39.93
CA LEU A 205 18.67 4.61 40.16
C LEU A 205 19.61 3.61 40.84
N GLU A 206 20.08 3.91 42.04
CA GLU A 206 20.67 2.89 42.92
C GLU A 206 19.55 1.94 43.40
N PRO A 207 19.83 0.63 43.54
CA PRO A 207 18.84 -0.37 43.85
C PRO A 207 18.38 -0.20 45.30
N HIS A 208 17.09 0.02 45.51
CA HIS A 208 16.50 -0.11 46.85
C HIS A 208 16.64 -1.57 47.34
N LYS A 209 17.77 -1.84 48.02
CA LYS A 209 17.85 -2.83 49.07
C LYS A 209 16.91 -2.39 50.19
N GLN A 210 15.70 -2.94 50.23
CA GLN A 210 14.98 -3.35 51.45
C GLN A 210 13.57 -3.84 51.11
N LEU A 211 13.44 -5.15 50.92
CA LEU A 211 12.23 -5.89 51.27
C LEU A 211 12.64 -7.26 51.83
N SER A 212 13.55 -7.21 52.82
CA SER A 212 13.86 -8.33 53.69
C SER A 212 12.85 -8.39 54.82
N ARG A 213 11.67 -8.98 54.57
CA ARG A 213 10.83 -9.56 55.65
C ARG A 213 9.72 -10.47 55.12
N ILE A 214 10.06 -11.70 54.69
CA ILE A 214 9.26 -12.90 55.02
C ILE A 214 10.28 -14.01 55.36
N GLN A 215 9.96 -14.71 56.44
CA GLN A 215 10.78 -15.62 57.24
C GLN A 215 11.31 -16.89 56.53
N GLU A 216 12.28 -17.48 57.23
CA GLU A 216 13.01 -18.72 56.97
C GLU A 216 12.16 -19.98 56.73
N GLN A 217 12.54 -20.72 55.67
CA GLN A 217 12.66 -22.19 55.50
C GLN A 217 11.41 -23.12 55.54
N PRO A 218 11.43 -24.36 54.98
CA PRO A 218 12.46 -25.06 54.17
C PRO A 218 11.96 -25.72 52.84
N SER A 219 12.90 -26.12 51.98
CA SER A 219 12.87 -27.21 50.97
C SER A 219 11.59 -27.61 50.18
N LEU A 220 11.82 -27.80 48.87
CA LEU A 220 11.13 -28.67 47.87
C LEU A 220 9.93 -28.11 47.07
N SER A 221 10.04 -28.36 45.76
CA SER A 221 9.00 -28.64 44.74
C SER A 221 8.67 -27.53 43.70
N PRO A 222 8.42 -27.93 42.44
CA PRO A 222 8.12 -27.02 41.32
C PRO A 222 6.86 -26.20 41.58
N THR A 223 6.90 -24.92 41.24
CA THR A 223 5.79 -23.99 41.44
C THR A 223 4.82 -24.09 40.27
N SER A 224 3.71 -24.79 40.44
CA SER A 224 2.56 -24.73 39.53
C SER A 224 1.69 -23.52 39.89
N SER A 225 1.40 -22.67 38.92
CA SER A 225 0.39 -21.61 39.05
C SER A 225 -0.84 -21.98 38.24
N THR A 226 -1.98 -22.15 38.91
CA THR A 226 -3.29 -22.46 38.33
C THR A 226 -4.11 -21.18 38.19
N LEU A 227 -4.63 -20.91 36.99
CA LEU A 227 -5.67 -19.92 36.74
C LEU A 227 -6.97 -20.66 36.42
N LYS A 228 -7.99 -20.53 37.29
CA LYS A 228 -9.33 -21.05 37.06
C LYS A 228 -10.19 -20.00 36.36
N PHE A 229 -10.74 -20.34 35.21
CA PHE A 229 -11.80 -19.56 34.59
C PHE A 229 -13.13 -19.93 35.25
N GLY A 230 -13.85 -18.93 35.75
CA GLY A 230 -15.13 -19.12 36.42
C GLY A 230 -16.21 -19.57 35.43
N ASP A 231 -17.06 -20.50 35.88
CA ASP A 231 -18.19 -21.02 35.13
C ASP A 231 -19.16 -19.90 34.71
N GLN A 232 -19.46 -19.88 33.43
CA GLN A 232 -20.50 -19.05 32.83
C GLN A 232 -21.86 -19.74 33.08
N PRO A 233 -22.87 -19.06 33.65
CA PRO A 233 -24.16 -19.70 33.84
C PRO A 233 -24.87 -19.82 32.49
N THR A 234 -25.19 -21.05 32.11
CA THR A 234 -26.14 -21.38 31.04
C THR A 234 -27.55 -21.00 31.49
N ASP A 235 -28.10 -19.95 30.89
CA ASP A 235 -29.53 -19.66 30.98
C ASP A 235 -30.24 -20.47 29.89
N SER A 236 -30.82 -21.59 30.32
CA SER A 236 -31.81 -22.35 29.58
C SER A 236 -33.16 -22.12 30.24
N SER A 237 -34.01 -21.32 29.61
CA SER A 237 -35.44 -21.19 29.92
C SER A 237 -36.27 -21.54 28.69
N GLU A 238 -36.65 -22.81 28.61
CA GLU A 238 -37.88 -23.28 27.93
C GLU A 238 -38.88 -23.64 29.04
N ASP A 239 -40.07 -23.04 28.98
CA ASP A 239 -41.41 -23.67 29.13
C ASP A 239 -42.48 -22.69 29.66
N ASN A 240 -43.22 -22.09 28.72
CA ASN A 240 -44.69 -22.16 28.61
C ASN A 240 -45.20 -21.45 27.34
#